data_AF-A0AAW2NXY6-F1
#
_entry.id   AF-A0AAW2NXY6-F1
#
_cell.length_a   1.000
_cell.length_b   1.000
_cell.length_c   1.000
_cell.angle_alpha   90.00
_cell.angle_beta   90.00
_cell.angle_gamma   90.00
#
_symmetry.space_group_name_H-M   'P 1'
#
loop_
_entity.id
_entity.type
_entity.pdbx_description
1 polymer ?
#
loop_
_entity_poly.entity_id
_entity_poly.type
_entity_poly.pdbx_seq_one_letter_code
_entity_poly.pdbx_strand_id
1 'polypeptide(L)'
;MAGDNPDSNLIYLHGDLDLKIIEARCLPNMDLVSERLRRCLAPFDLCRKPCTSSTRGNHHHHRKIITSDPYVTVCLAGARVARTRIISNSQNPVWEEHFKIPLAHPVSQVEFEVKDNDVFGADLIGIAILPAKRIASGELIDEWFPVIGSNGKPPKPDTAIRLQMTFIPCQQNPFT
;
A
#
# COMPACT_ATOMS: atom_id res chain seq x y z
N MET A 1 28.39 -4.03 18.60
CA MET A 1 27.14 -4.05 17.82
C MET A 1 26.17 -3.17 18.56
N ALA A 2 26.03 -1.91 18.14
CA ALA A 2 25.03 -1.02 18.73
C ALA A 2 23.66 -1.48 18.21
N GLY A 3 22.80 -1.96 19.10
CA GLY A 3 21.41 -2.24 18.74
C GLY A 3 20.72 -0.91 18.48
N ASP A 4 20.12 -0.78 17.30
CA ASP A 4 19.24 0.34 16.98
C ASP A 4 18.10 0.37 18.00
N ASN A 5 18.13 1.34 18.92
CA ASN A 5 17.06 1.55 19.87
C ASN A 5 15.88 2.20 19.11
N PRO A 6 14.72 1.53 18.94
CA PRO A 6 13.60 2.07 18.16
C PRO A 6 13.05 3.38 18.73
N ASP A 7 13.31 3.66 20.00
CA ASP A 7 12.89 4.87 20.69
C ASP A 7 13.72 6.12 20.33
N SER A 8 14.90 5.94 19.73
CA SER A 8 15.84 7.05 19.43
C SER A 8 15.36 8.00 18.32
N ASN A 9 14.27 7.66 17.64
CA ASN A 9 13.72 8.44 16.52
C ASN A 9 12.26 8.90 16.73
N LEU A 10 11.74 8.77 17.95
CA LEU A 10 10.37 9.13 18.29
C LEU A 10 10.23 10.67 18.33
N ILE A 11 9.25 11.22 17.60
CA ILE A 11 8.96 12.65 17.58
C ILE A 11 7.51 12.88 17.94
N TYR A 12 7.27 13.88 18.79
CA TYR A 12 5.93 14.30 19.14
C TYR A 12 5.36 15.21 18.05
N LEU A 13 4.50 14.65 17.18
CA LEU A 13 3.75 15.42 16.20
C LEU A 13 2.45 15.88 16.82
N HIS A 14 2.34 17.20 17.07
CA HIS A 14 1.15 17.84 17.58
C HIS A 14 0.70 18.97 16.65
N GLY A 15 -0.37 18.75 15.90
CA GLY A 15 -0.80 19.63 14.81
C GLY A 15 -1.61 18.88 13.77
N ASP A 16 -1.79 19.48 12.61
CA ASP A 16 -2.54 18.89 11.50
C ASP A 16 -1.60 18.45 10.38
N LEU A 17 -1.73 17.21 9.95
CA LEU A 17 -1.09 16.70 8.73
C LEU A 17 -2.06 16.85 7.57
N ASP A 18 -1.75 17.78 6.66
CA ASP A 18 -2.40 17.91 5.37
C ASP A 18 -1.74 16.90 4.41
N LEU A 19 -2.47 15.85 4.03
CA LEU A 19 -1.96 14.73 3.23
C LEU A 19 -2.80 14.57 1.97
N LYS A 20 -2.12 14.52 0.83
CA LYS A 20 -2.68 14.22 -0.48
C LYS A 20 -2.01 12.98 -1.07
N ILE A 21 -2.81 11.95 -1.32
CA ILE A 21 -2.39 10.71 -1.99
C ILE A 21 -2.78 10.84 -3.47
N ILE A 22 -1.77 11.07 -4.31
CA ILE A 22 -1.98 11.46 -5.72
C ILE A 22 -2.17 10.22 -6.57
N GLU A 23 -1.11 9.44 -6.76
CA GLU A 23 -1.08 8.31 -7.68
C GLU A 23 -0.01 7.30 -7.29
N ALA A 24 -0.09 6.09 -7.83
CA ALA A 24 1.01 5.13 -7.80
C ALA A 24 1.33 4.68 -9.23
N ARG A 25 2.54 4.14 -9.40
CA ARG A 25 3.01 3.63 -10.68
C ARG A 25 3.62 2.24 -10.54
N CYS A 26 3.58 1.49 -11.64
CA CYS A 26 4.27 0.21 -11.77
C CYS A 26 3.91 -0.80 -10.67
N LEU A 27 2.66 -0.83 -10.21
CA LEU A 27 2.21 -1.87 -9.26
C LEU A 27 2.22 -3.25 -9.94
N PRO A 28 2.51 -4.34 -9.20
CA PRO A 28 2.37 -5.69 -9.71
C PRO A 28 0.90 -5.99 -10.02
N ASN A 29 0.64 -6.92 -10.95
CA ASN A 29 -0.70 -7.51 -11.09
C ASN A 29 -0.77 -8.65 -10.08
N MET A 30 -1.52 -8.47 -8.98
CA MET A 30 -1.64 -9.48 -7.93
C MET A 30 -2.61 -10.61 -8.28
N ASP A 31 -3.61 -10.42 -9.14
CA ASP A 31 -4.52 -11.51 -9.57
C ASP A 31 -3.77 -12.74 -10.09
N LEU A 32 -2.73 -12.52 -10.91
CA LEU A 32 -1.89 -13.60 -11.44
C LEU A 32 -1.05 -14.29 -10.36
N VAL A 33 -0.68 -13.57 -9.29
CA VAL A 33 0.18 -14.06 -8.21
C VAL A 33 -0.66 -14.81 -7.19
N SER A 34 -1.83 -14.27 -6.83
CA SER A 34 -2.83 -14.90 -5.97
C SER A 34 -3.35 -16.19 -6.60
N GLU A 35 -3.61 -16.23 -7.91
CA GLU A 35 -3.95 -17.47 -8.63
C GLU A 35 -2.82 -18.51 -8.65
N ARG A 36 -1.56 -18.07 -8.75
CA ARG A 36 -0.40 -18.99 -8.68
C ARG A 36 -0.22 -19.57 -7.27
N LEU A 37 -0.44 -18.77 -6.24
CA LEU A 37 -0.38 -19.23 -4.84
C LEU A 37 -1.52 -20.19 -4.53
N ARG A 38 -2.75 -19.90 -5.00
CA ARG A 38 -3.93 -20.78 -4.85
C ARG A 38 -3.69 -22.18 -5.42
N ARG A 39 -3.04 -22.31 -6.58
CA ARG A 39 -2.75 -23.60 -7.20
C ARG A 39 -1.78 -24.46 -6.38
N CYS A 40 -0.90 -23.83 -5.61
CA CYS A 40 0.11 -24.54 -4.82
C CYS A 40 -0.38 -24.92 -3.41
N LEU A 41 -1.47 -24.32 -2.92
CA LEU A 41 -1.97 -24.51 -1.55
C LEU A 41 -3.23 -25.40 -1.45
N ALA A 42 -3.77 -25.92 -2.55
CA ALA A 42 -4.84 -26.91 -2.50
C ALA A 42 -4.30 -28.26 -1.96
N PRO A 43 -4.69 -28.71 -0.76
CA PRO A 43 -4.28 -30.02 -0.25
C PRO A 43 -5.26 -31.09 -0.77
N PHE A 44 -4.70 -32.24 -1.14
CA PHE A 44 -5.40 -33.49 -1.51
C PHE A 44 -6.08 -33.54 -2.89
N ASP A 45 -5.38 -34.14 -3.87
CA ASP A 45 -5.98 -35.14 -4.77
C ASP A 45 -4.90 -36.09 -5.33
N LEU A 46 -4.07 -36.63 -4.42
CA LEU A 46 -3.43 -37.92 -4.66
C LEU A 46 -4.47 -39.01 -4.41
N CYS A 47 -5.36 -39.23 -5.40
CA CYS A 47 -6.03 -40.50 -5.74
C CYS A 47 -7.37 -40.29 -6.50
N ARG A 48 -7.35 -40.16 -7.84
CA ARG A 48 -8.31 -40.90 -8.70
C ARG A 48 -7.84 -41.04 -10.15
N LYS A 49 -8.15 -42.21 -10.70
CA LYS A 49 -7.62 -42.91 -11.89
C LYS A 49 -7.65 -42.15 -13.23
N PRO A 50 -6.85 -42.58 -14.23
CA PRO A 50 -6.86 -42.03 -15.59
C PRO A 50 -7.93 -42.71 -16.44
N CYS A 51 -8.89 -41.95 -17.00
CA CYS A 51 -9.82 -42.45 -18.02
C CYS A 51 -10.22 -41.38 -19.06
N THR A 52 -9.69 -41.55 -20.28
CA THR A 52 -10.35 -41.47 -21.61
C THR A 52 -11.15 -40.21 -22.05
N SER A 53 -10.51 -39.46 -22.96
CA SER A 53 -10.96 -38.91 -24.26
C SER A 53 -12.33 -38.21 -24.47
N SER A 54 -12.23 -37.09 -25.22
CA SER A 54 -13.26 -36.28 -25.91
C SER A 54 -14.11 -35.38 -24.99
N THR A 55 -14.06 -34.05 -25.08
CA THR A 55 -14.39 -33.23 -26.27
C THR A 55 -13.68 -31.88 -26.20
N ARG A 56 -13.08 -31.44 -27.32
CA ARG A 56 -12.48 -30.11 -27.50
C ARG A 56 -13.57 -29.04 -27.52
N GLY A 57 -13.91 -28.49 -26.36
CA GLY A 57 -14.60 -27.21 -26.25
C GLY A 57 -13.53 -26.11 -26.19
N ASN A 58 -13.26 -25.46 -27.32
CA ASN A 58 -12.42 -24.26 -27.36
C ASN A 58 -13.23 -23.08 -26.79
N HIS A 59 -13.45 -23.08 -25.48
CA HIS A 59 -13.87 -21.87 -24.78
C HIS A 59 -12.67 -20.93 -24.82
N HIS A 60 -12.69 -20.02 -25.79
CA HIS A 60 -11.95 -18.77 -25.68
C HIS A 60 -12.43 -18.11 -24.38
N HIS A 61 -11.76 -18.42 -23.27
CA HIS A 61 -11.78 -17.56 -22.11
C HIS A 61 -11.35 -16.21 -22.65
N HIS A 62 -12.31 -15.33 -22.82
CA HIS A 62 -12.07 -13.91 -22.87
C HIS A 62 -11.34 -13.63 -21.55
N ARG A 63 -10.00 -13.69 -21.58
CA ARG A 63 -9.15 -13.26 -20.48
C ARG A 63 -9.42 -11.78 -20.38
N LYS A 64 -10.47 -11.42 -19.66
CA LYS A 64 -10.56 -10.12 -19.02
C LYS A 64 -9.22 -10.03 -18.28
N ILE A 65 -8.37 -9.10 -18.70
CA ILE A 65 -7.11 -8.84 -18.01
C ILE A 65 -7.56 -8.21 -16.70
N ILE A 66 -7.90 -9.07 -15.73
CA ILE A 66 -8.12 -8.65 -14.36
C ILE A 66 -6.73 -8.34 -13.82
N THR A 67 -6.59 -7.13 -13.33
CA THR A 67 -5.39 -6.65 -12.66
C THR A 67 -5.83 -6.04 -11.35
N SER A 68 -4.85 -5.75 -10.49
CA SER A 68 -5.09 -5.21 -9.16
C SER A 68 -6.09 -4.06 -9.11
N ASP A 69 -6.88 -4.08 -8.04
CA ASP A 69 -7.81 -3.08 -7.54
C ASP A 69 -7.17 -2.31 -6.36
N PRO A 70 -6.15 -1.47 -6.59
CA PRO A 70 -5.35 -0.92 -5.51
C PRO A 70 -6.04 0.18 -4.67
N TYR A 71 -5.67 0.22 -3.39
CA TYR A 71 -5.96 1.31 -2.46
C TYR A 71 -4.83 1.49 -1.45
N VAL A 72 -4.81 2.62 -0.75
CA VAL A 72 -3.78 2.95 0.24
C VAL A 72 -4.40 3.06 1.62
N THR A 73 -3.75 2.47 2.62
CA THR A 73 -4.04 2.71 4.04
C THR A 73 -2.90 3.49 4.65
N VAL A 74 -3.21 4.54 5.41
CA VAL A 74 -2.23 5.34 6.14
C VAL A 74 -2.22 4.87 7.58
N CYS A 75 -1.05 4.47 8.07
CA CYS A 75 -0.83 3.95 9.40
C CYS A 75 0.16 4.84 10.18
N LEU A 76 -0.20 5.16 11.42
CA LEU A 76 0.61 5.93 12.37
C LEU A 76 0.68 5.17 13.68
N ALA A 77 1.89 4.84 14.14
CA ALA A 77 2.09 4.06 15.37
C ALA A 77 1.22 2.78 15.45
N GLY A 78 1.03 2.11 14.31
CA GLY A 78 0.19 0.91 14.18
C GLY A 78 -1.33 1.16 14.07
N ALA A 79 -1.80 2.40 14.22
CA ALA A 79 -3.19 2.78 14.04
C ALA A 79 -3.47 3.23 12.61
N ARG A 80 -4.57 2.74 12.02
CA ARG A 80 -5.04 3.19 10.71
C ARG A 80 -5.77 4.53 10.85
N VAL A 81 -5.28 5.57 10.19
CA VAL A 81 -5.81 6.93 10.30
C VAL A 81 -6.51 7.43 9.04
N ALA A 82 -6.20 6.85 7.88
CA ALA A 82 -6.86 7.16 6.62
C ALA A 82 -6.85 5.96 5.66
N ARG A 83 -7.78 5.97 4.72
CA ARG A 83 -7.85 4.99 3.63
C ARG A 83 -8.41 5.66 2.38
N THR A 84 -7.79 5.42 1.23
CA THR A 84 -8.31 5.88 -0.07
C THR A 84 -9.46 5.02 -0.56
N ARG A 85 -10.15 5.49 -1.60
CA ARG A 85 -11.01 4.64 -2.44
C ARG A 85 -10.18 3.58 -3.15
N ILE A 86 -10.88 2.53 -3.56
CA ILE A 86 -10.34 1.46 -4.40
C ILE A 86 -10.45 1.91 -5.86
N ILE A 87 -9.36 1.79 -6.61
CA ILE A 87 -9.36 2.00 -8.07
C ILE A 87 -9.30 0.63 -8.72
N SER A 88 -10.34 0.24 -9.45
CA SER A 88 -10.38 -1.09 -10.06
C SER A 88 -9.46 -1.23 -11.27
N ASN A 89 -8.82 -2.39 -11.42
CA ASN A 89 -8.07 -2.83 -12.57
C ASN A 89 -7.01 -1.82 -13.06
N SER A 90 -6.17 -1.33 -12.15
CA SER A 90 -5.08 -0.41 -12.50
C SER A 90 -3.75 -0.74 -11.81
N GLN A 91 -2.68 -0.82 -12.61
CA GLN A 91 -1.30 -0.84 -12.11
C GLN A 91 -0.72 0.55 -11.89
N ASN A 92 -1.42 1.59 -12.34
CA ASN A 92 -1.05 2.99 -12.18
C ASN A 92 -2.29 3.78 -11.70
N PRO A 93 -2.78 3.52 -10.48
CA PRO A 93 -3.98 4.16 -9.97
C PRO A 93 -3.75 5.64 -9.68
N VAL A 94 -4.77 6.46 -9.95
CA VAL A 94 -4.82 7.88 -9.60
C VAL A 94 -5.98 8.07 -8.61
N TRP A 95 -5.63 8.34 -7.36
CA TRP A 95 -6.61 8.55 -6.30
C TRP A 95 -6.97 10.04 -6.18
N GLU A 96 -5.97 10.93 -6.18
CA GLU A 96 -6.16 12.37 -5.96
C GLU A 96 -7.01 12.64 -4.71
N GLU A 97 -6.72 11.92 -3.62
CA GLU A 97 -7.48 11.99 -2.38
C GLU A 97 -6.74 12.80 -1.32
N HIS A 98 -7.51 13.64 -0.63
CA HIS A 98 -7.02 14.60 0.36
C HIS A 98 -7.55 14.26 1.74
N PHE A 99 -6.65 14.28 2.73
CA PHE A 99 -6.92 13.97 4.12
C PHE A 99 -6.32 15.06 5.01
N LYS A 100 -7.06 15.45 6.04
CA LYS A 100 -6.55 16.25 7.14
C LYS A 100 -6.54 15.37 8.38
N ILE A 101 -5.35 15.03 8.86
CA ILE A 101 -5.17 14.07 9.94
C ILE A 101 -4.67 14.83 11.17
N PRO A 102 -5.48 14.95 12.23
CA PRO A 102 -5.03 15.55 13.48
C PRO A 102 -4.04 14.61 14.18
N LEU A 103 -2.86 15.14 14.51
CA LEU A 103 -1.79 14.44 15.21
C LEU A 103 -1.63 15.02 16.61
N ALA A 104 -1.51 14.15 17.60
CA ALA A 104 -1.34 14.52 19.01
C ALA A 104 -0.60 13.43 19.82
N HIS A 105 0.32 12.71 19.17
CA HIS A 105 0.98 11.56 19.77
C HIS A 105 2.41 11.40 19.23
N PRO A 106 3.29 10.70 19.99
CA PRO A 106 4.62 10.39 19.50
C PRO A 106 4.58 9.38 18.35
N VAL A 107 5.28 9.68 17.27
CA VAL A 107 5.44 8.81 16.10
C VAL A 107 6.90 8.78 15.65
N SER A 108 7.36 7.63 15.17
CA SER A 108 8.67 7.48 14.53
C SER A 108 8.59 7.70 13.02
N GLN A 109 7.51 7.25 12.39
CA GLN A 109 7.29 7.28 10.95
C GLN A 109 5.81 7.15 10.60
N VAL A 110 5.50 7.44 9.34
CA VAL A 110 4.19 7.23 8.71
C VAL A 110 4.33 6.15 7.66
N GLU A 111 3.42 5.19 7.70
CA GLU A 111 3.43 4.04 6.81
C GLU A 111 2.24 4.13 5.85
N PHE A 112 2.54 4.08 4.56
CA PHE A 112 1.56 4.06 3.48
C PHE A 112 1.51 2.63 2.93
N GLU A 113 0.55 1.85 3.40
CA GLU A 113 0.34 0.47 2.97
C GLU A 113 -0.47 0.46 1.67
N VAL A 114 0.19 0.12 0.56
CA VAL A 114 -0.47 -0.09 -0.73
C VAL A 114 -0.98 -1.52 -0.79
N LYS A 115 -2.27 -1.69 -1.01
CA LYS A 115 -2.96 -2.98 -0.97
C LYS A 115 -3.76 -3.20 -2.23
N ASP A 116 -3.95 -4.46 -2.56
CA ASP A 116 -4.93 -4.91 -3.54
C ASP A 116 -6.22 -5.34 -2.85
N ASN A 117 -7.38 -5.03 -3.43
CA ASN A 117 -8.67 -5.43 -2.89
C ASN A 117 -9.28 -6.58 -3.70
N ASP A 118 -9.01 -7.82 -3.29
CA ASP A 118 -9.56 -9.01 -3.92
C ASP A 118 -10.86 -9.48 -3.25
N VAL A 119 -11.63 -10.29 -3.98
CA VAL A 119 -12.87 -10.93 -3.50
C VAL A 119 -12.68 -11.72 -2.19
N PHE A 120 -11.46 -12.24 -1.97
CA PHE A 120 -11.13 -13.11 -0.83
C PHE A 120 -10.36 -12.40 0.28
N GLY A 121 -10.09 -11.10 0.16
CA GLY A 121 -9.34 -10.33 1.16
C GLY A 121 -8.41 -9.31 0.52
N ALA A 122 -7.85 -8.44 1.35
CA ALA A 122 -6.90 -7.44 0.90
C ALA A 122 -5.46 -7.95 0.99
N ASP A 123 -4.76 -7.98 -0.13
CA ASP A 123 -3.36 -8.41 -0.21
C ASP A 123 -2.42 -7.20 -0.13
N LEU A 124 -1.38 -7.28 0.70
CA LEU A 124 -0.39 -6.21 0.80
C LEU A 124 0.57 -6.25 -0.40
N ILE A 125 0.59 -5.19 -1.19
CA ILE A 125 1.55 -5.01 -2.29
C ILE A 125 2.90 -4.55 -1.71
N GLY A 126 2.86 -3.57 -0.81
CA GLY A 126 4.03 -3.08 -0.11
C GLY A 126 3.77 -1.82 0.69
N ILE A 127 4.83 -1.30 1.30
CA ILE A 127 4.78 -0.17 2.22
C ILE A 127 5.75 0.91 1.74
N ALA A 128 5.28 2.15 1.67
CA ALA A 128 6.14 3.33 1.58
C ALA A 128 6.22 3.97 2.98
N ILE A 129 7.42 4.35 3.40
CA ILE A 129 7.69 4.84 4.76
C ILE A 129 8.23 6.26 4.68
N LEU A 130 7.66 7.15 5.49
CA LEU A 130 8.16 8.51 5.67
C LEU A 130 8.52 8.78 7.14
N PRO A 131 9.78 9.09 7.47
CA PRO A 131 10.19 9.38 8.85
C PRO A 131 9.48 10.63 9.40
N ALA A 132 9.05 10.55 10.67
CA ALA A 132 8.39 11.67 11.35
C ALA A 132 9.27 12.93 11.39
N LYS A 133 10.60 12.78 11.39
CA LYS A 133 11.59 13.86 11.26
C LYS A 133 11.35 14.74 10.03
N ARG A 134 11.05 14.13 8.88
CA ARG A 134 10.79 14.88 7.64
C ARG A 134 9.47 15.63 7.72
N ILE A 135 8.45 15.02 8.32
CA ILE A 135 7.13 15.63 8.48
C ILE A 135 7.18 16.81 9.44
N ALA A 136 7.88 16.65 10.57
CA ALA A 136 8.05 17.69 11.58
C ALA A 136 8.73 18.97 11.06
N SER A 137 9.44 18.90 9.92
CA SER A 137 10.05 20.08 9.30
C SER A 137 9.02 21.12 8.84
N GLY A 138 7.78 20.71 8.56
CA GLY A 138 6.74 21.57 8.00
C GLY A 138 6.95 21.95 6.53
N GLU A 139 7.99 21.44 5.88
CA GLU A 139 8.22 21.68 4.45
C GLU A 139 7.17 20.96 3.59
N LEU A 140 6.86 21.53 2.43
CA LEU A 140 6.04 20.86 1.43
C LEU A 140 6.81 19.68 0.85
N ILE A 141 6.34 18.48 1.11
CA ILE A 141 6.85 17.25 0.52
C ILE A 141 5.95 16.92 -0.67
N ASP A 142 6.46 16.94 -1.90
CA ASP A 142 5.79 16.42 -3.12
C ASP A 142 6.79 15.55 -3.87
N GLU A 143 6.80 14.26 -3.55
CA GLU A 143 7.84 13.33 -3.98
C GLU A 143 7.26 11.94 -4.29
N TRP A 144 8.04 11.16 -5.03
CA TRP A 144 7.80 9.73 -5.24
C TRP A 144 8.49 8.91 -4.16
N PHE A 145 7.72 8.07 -3.48
CA PHE A 145 8.22 7.15 -2.47
C PHE A 145 8.22 5.72 -3.01
N PRO A 146 9.34 4.99 -2.94
CA PRO A 146 9.39 3.60 -3.37
C PRO A 146 8.48 2.76 -2.48
N VAL A 147 7.72 1.86 -3.10
CA VAL A 147 6.87 0.91 -2.38
C VAL A 147 7.68 -0.37 -2.18
N ILE A 148 7.94 -0.72 -0.92
CA ILE A 148 8.77 -1.87 -0.57
C ILE A 148 7.86 -3.05 -0.22
N GLY A 149 8.02 -4.16 -0.93
CA GLY A 149 7.30 -5.40 -0.68
C GLY A 149 7.85 -6.16 0.53
N SER A 150 7.22 -7.30 0.85
CA SER A 150 7.59 -8.16 1.98
C SER A 150 9.02 -8.73 1.91
N ASN A 151 9.62 -8.76 0.72
CA ASN A 151 11.00 -9.21 0.49
C ASN A 151 12.05 -8.09 0.71
N GLY A 152 11.65 -6.92 1.20
CA GLY A 152 12.52 -5.77 1.41
C GLY A 152 12.97 -5.08 0.11
N LYS A 153 12.34 -5.40 -1.02
CA LYS A 153 12.61 -4.80 -2.34
C LYS A 153 11.32 -4.34 -3.01
N PRO A 154 11.39 -3.42 -3.98
CA PRO A 154 10.24 -3.09 -4.81
C PRO A 154 9.68 -4.35 -5.51
N PRO A 155 8.35 -4.58 -5.50
CA PRO A 155 7.74 -5.74 -6.17
C PRO A 155 8.01 -5.79 -7.68
N LYS A 156 8.12 -4.61 -8.31
CA LYS A 156 8.50 -4.40 -9.70
C LYS A 156 9.49 -3.21 -9.77
N PRO A 157 10.34 -3.11 -10.80
CA PRO A 157 11.13 -1.90 -11.03
C PRO A 157 10.22 -0.66 -11.06
N ASP A 158 10.70 0.42 -10.45
CA ASP A 158 10.05 1.73 -10.38
C ASP A 158 8.70 1.79 -9.66
N THR A 159 8.30 0.73 -8.94
CA THR A 159 7.09 0.75 -8.10
C THR A 159 7.21 1.83 -7.03
N ALA A 160 6.37 2.85 -7.15
CA ALA A 160 6.40 4.01 -6.27
C ALA A 160 5.00 4.63 -6.14
N ILE A 161 4.80 5.37 -5.06
CA ILE A 161 3.61 6.17 -4.77
C ILE A 161 4.00 7.64 -4.69
N ARG A 162 3.24 8.51 -5.33
CA ARG A 162 3.42 9.96 -5.26
C ARG A 162 2.55 10.51 -4.15
N LEU A 163 3.20 11.19 -3.20
CA LEU A 163 2.54 11.77 -2.05
C LEU A 163 2.88 13.25 -1.99
N GLN A 164 1.87 14.05 -1.69
CA GLN A 164 2.04 15.46 -1.33
C GLN A 164 1.57 15.66 0.10
N MET A 165 2.37 16.29 0.96
CA MET A 165 1.94 16.57 2.33
C MET A 165 2.66 17.76 2.96
N THR A 166 2.03 18.35 3.96
CA THR A 166 2.57 19.44 4.77
C THR A 166 2.04 19.29 6.19
N PHE A 167 2.92 19.52 7.17
CA PHE A 167 2.54 19.48 8.59
C PHE A 167 2.44 20.90 9.14
N ILE A 168 1.34 21.17 9.84
CA ILE A 168 1.07 22.46 10.48
C ILE A 168 1.09 22.23 12.00
N PRO A 169 2.16 22.63 12.71
CA PRO A 169 2.23 22.49 14.16
C PRO A 169 1.11 23.28 14.85
N CYS A 170 0.53 22.72 15.91
CA CYS A 170 -0.55 23.36 16.69
C CYS A 170 -0.16 24.74 17.25
N GLN A 171 1.12 24.94 17.58
CA GLN A 171 1.66 26.23 18.07
C GLN A 171 1.57 27.37 17.03
N GLN A 172 1.36 27.06 15.75
CA GLN A 172 1.17 28.03 14.67
C GLN A 172 -0.31 28.20 14.28
N ASN A 173 -1.25 27.59 15.02
CA ASN A 173 -2.67 27.71 14.74
C ASN A 173 -3.30 28.85 15.58
N PRO A 174 -3.64 30.02 14.98
CA PRO A 174 -4.13 31.19 15.72
C PRO A 174 -5.58 31.05 16.25
N PHE A 175 -6.16 29.86 16.21
CA PHE A 175 -7.54 29.57 16.63
C PHE A 175 -7.66 28.51 17.72
N THR A 176 -6.58 28.25 18.47
CA THR A 176 -6.63 27.44 19.71
C THR A 176 -6.49 28.33 20.94
#